data_AF-A0A709SN20-F1
#
_entry.id   AF-A0A709SN20-F1
#
_cell.length_a   1.000
_cell.length_b   1.000
_cell.length_c   1.000
_cell.angle_alpha   90.00
_cell.angle_beta   90.00
_cell.angle_gamma   90.00
#
_symmetry.space_group_name_H-M   'P 1'
#
loop_
_entity.id
_entity.type
_entity.pdbx_description
1 polymer ?
#
loop_
_entity_poly.entity_id
_entity_poly.type
_entity_poly.pdbx_seq_one_letter_code
_entity_poly.pdbx_strand_id
1 'polypeptide(L)'
;MGTLTIDGKNKILATLTPTTIILHNVDPTADPTANKVTQPVAIYFSEPDNGLIASEDTVNITVPASATVSHYSLWDANDKCVATGALSKPQFFAEEGIYVISSVS
;
A
#
# COMPACT_ATOMS: atom_id res chain seq x y z
N MET A 1 27.57 8.84 -16.87
CA MET A 1 26.22 8.62 -16.27
C MET A 1 26.31 9.08 -14.82
N GLY A 2 25.48 10.04 -14.40
CA GLY A 2 25.41 10.44 -13.00
C GLY A 2 24.51 9.48 -12.24
N THR A 3 25.01 8.82 -11.21
CA THR A 3 24.21 8.04 -10.28
C THR A 3 23.70 8.94 -9.16
N LEU A 4 22.43 8.80 -8.80
CA LEU A 4 21.88 9.48 -7.64
C LEU A 4 22.63 9.00 -6.38
N THR A 5 23.08 9.92 -5.55
CA THR A 5 23.73 9.60 -4.26
C THR A 5 22.75 8.90 -3.34
N ILE A 6 23.25 8.17 -2.33
CA ILE A 6 22.41 7.55 -1.30
C ILE A 6 21.53 8.61 -0.61
N ASP A 7 22.10 9.77 -0.27
CA ASP A 7 21.35 10.91 0.29
C ASP A 7 20.20 11.36 -0.63
N GLY A 8 20.45 11.45 -1.94
CA GLY A 8 19.41 11.77 -2.91
C GLY A 8 18.31 10.71 -2.98
N LYS A 9 18.66 9.43 -2.90
CA LYS A 9 17.68 8.32 -2.89
C LYS A 9 16.83 8.36 -1.63
N ASN A 10 17.44 8.53 -0.45
CA ASN A 10 16.72 8.55 0.82
C ASN A 10 15.74 9.73 0.89
N LYS A 11 16.14 10.92 0.43
CA LYS A 11 15.24 12.09 0.38
C LYS A 11 14.03 11.85 -0.53
N ILE A 12 14.23 11.23 -1.69
CA ILE A 12 13.11 10.89 -2.59
C ILE A 12 12.21 9.84 -1.94
N LEU A 13 12.78 8.77 -1.38
CA LEU A 13 12.01 7.72 -0.72
C LEU A 13 11.19 8.29 0.45
N ALA A 14 11.75 9.19 1.26
CA ALA A 14 11.05 9.85 2.35
C ALA A 14 9.81 10.63 1.85
N THR A 15 9.88 11.25 0.67
CA THR A 15 8.73 11.96 0.07
C THR A 15 7.70 11.04 -0.58
N LEU A 16 8.08 9.81 -0.92
CA LEU A 16 7.22 8.82 -1.57
C LEU A 16 6.75 7.73 -0.61
N THR A 17 7.12 7.83 0.67
CA THR A 17 6.79 6.83 1.68
C THR A 17 5.28 6.85 1.89
N PRO A 18 4.56 5.76 1.53
CA PRO A 18 3.14 5.74 1.69
C PRO A 18 2.79 5.58 3.18
N THR A 19 1.74 6.27 3.60
CA THR A 19 1.21 6.24 4.97
C THR A 19 -0.08 5.44 5.06
N THR A 20 -0.70 5.14 3.92
CA THR A 20 -2.03 4.51 3.90
C THR A 20 -2.14 3.48 2.78
N ILE A 21 -2.85 2.39 3.05
CA ILE A 21 -3.23 1.36 2.07
C ILE A 21 -4.75 1.22 1.97
N ILE A 22 -5.21 0.89 0.77
CA ILE A 22 -6.61 0.56 0.48
C ILE A 22 -6.66 -0.70 -0.38
N LEU A 23 -7.61 -1.61 -0.09
CA LEU A 23 -7.84 -2.83 -0.86
C LEU A 23 -9.02 -2.66 -1.83
N HIS A 24 -8.92 -3.26 -3.02
CA HIS A 24 -9.87 -3.12 -4.12
C HIS A 24 -10.27 -4.47 -4.72
N ASN A 25 -11.46 -4.53 -5.31
CA ASN A 25 -11.96 -5.74 -5.98
C ASN A 25 -11.62 -5.83 -7.47
N VAL A 26 -11.16 -4.72 -8.07
CA VAL A 26 -10.64 -4.61 -9.44
C VAL A 26 -9.47 -3.63 -9.47
N ASP A 27 -8.82 -3.51 -10.63
CA ASP A 27 -7.66 -2.63 -10.85
C ASP A 27 -8.01 -1.16 -10.51
N PRO A 28 -7.25 -0.50 -9.60
CA PRO A 28 -7.43 0.91 -9.32
C PRO A 28 -7.09 1.72 -10.58
N THR A 29 -8.07 2.45 -11.11
CA THR A 29 -7.89 3.27 -12.31
C THR A 29 -7.23 4.62 -11.98
N ALA A 30 -7.26 5.58 -12.91
CA ALA A 30 -6.78 6.95 -12.67
C ALA A 30 -7.45 7.63 -11.46
N ASP A 31 -8.65 7.18 -11.08
CA ASP A 31 -9.20 7.39 -9.75
C ASP A 31 -8.97 6.12 -8.90
N PRO A 32 -7.90 6.09 -8.09
CA PRO A 32 -7.63 4.98 -7.20
C PRO A 32 -8.59 4.93 -6.02
N THR A 33 -9.59 5.82 -5.95
CA THR A 33 -10.69 5.71 -5.00
C THR A 33 -11.87 4.88 -5.48
N ALA A 34 -11.90 4.49 -6.76
CA ALA A 34 -12.91 3.60 -7.28
C ALA A 34 -12.76 2.18 -6.70
N ASN A 35 -13.88 1.47 -6.57
CA ASN A 35 -13.89 0.03 -6.29
C ASN A 35 -13.21 -0.39 -4.98
N LYS A 36 -13.18 0.51 -3.99
CA LYS A 36 -12.68 0.22 -2.64
C LYS A 36 -13.51 -0.87 -1.99
N VAL A 37 -12.82 -1.84 -1.41
CA VAL A 37 -13.40 -2.86 -0.54
C VAL A 37 -13.24 -2.47 0.93
N THR A 38 -12.17 -1.75 1.26
CA THR A 38 -11.84 -1.38 2.63
C THR A 38 -11.76 0.12 2.82
N GLN A 39 -11.87 0.57 4.07
CA GLN A 39 -11.48 1.92 4.44
C GLN A 39 -9.95 2.07 4.35
N PRO A 40 -9.43 3.31 4.26
CA PRO A 40 -7.99 3.55 4.33
C PRO A 40 -7.42 3.10 5.67
N VAL A 41 -6.36 2.29 5.62
CA VAL A 41 -5.67 1.77 6.81
C VAL A 41 -4.26 2.31 6.85
N ALA A 42 -3.83 2.79 8.01
CA ALA A 42 -2.49 3.32 8.20
C ALA A 42 -1.43 2.21 8.04
N ILE A 43 -0.33 2.55 7.39
CA ILE A 43 0.86 1.72 7.26
C ILE A 43 2.08 2.55 7.64
N TYR A 44 3.04 1.92 8.29
CA TYR A 44 4.24 2.57 8.77
C TYR A 44 5.45 1.94 8.10
N PHE A 45 6.30 2.79 7.54
CA PHE A 45 7.61 2.42 7.01
C PHE A 45 8.67 3.12 7.82
N SER A 46 9.83 2.47 7.91
CA SER A 46 11.01 3.04 8.51
C SER A 46 11.48 4.27 7.73
N GLU A 47 12.28 5.09 8.39
CA GLU A 47 13.04 6.10 7.66
C GLU A 47 13.89 5.41 6.57
N PRO A 48 14.00 6.01 5.37
CA PRO A 48 14.81 5.44 4.32
C PRO A 48 16.29 5.37 4.73
N ASP A 49 16.87 4.17 4.65
CA ASP A 49 18.28 3.93 4.92
C ASP A 49 18.93 3.20 3.74
N ASN A 50 20.12 3.66 3.36
CA ASN A 50 20.89 3.13 2.23
C ASN A 50 20.09 2.93 0.91
N GLY A 51 19.08 3.78 0.65
CA GLY A 51 18.21 3.69 -0.53
C GLY A 51 17.11 2.64 -0.43
N LEU A 52 16.75 2.21 0.78
CA LEU A 52 15.71 1.22 1.07
C LEU A 52 14.75 1.77 2.13
N ILE A 53 13.48 1.35 2.07
CA ILE A 53 12.50 1.51 3.15
C ILE A 53 11.96 0.12 3.49
N ALA A 54 11.68 -0.15 4.76
CA ALA A 54 11.03 -1.38 5.19
C ALA A 54 9.73 -1.04 5.90
N SER A 55 8.66 -1.81 5.67
CA SER A 55 7.47 -1.71 6.52
C SER A 55 7.84 -2.09 7.95
N GLU A 56 7.62 -1.21 8.92
CA GLU A 56 7.99 -1.46 10.32
C GLU A 56 7.01 -2.39 11.04
N ASP A 57 5.79 -2.53 10.50
CA ASP A 57 4.70 -3.24 11.17
C ASP A 57 3.92 -4.21 10.26
N THR A 58 3.31 -5.20 10.92
CA THR A 58 2.24 -6.00 10.33
C THR A 58 0.96 -5.18 10.25
N VAL A 59 0.40 -5.03 9.05
CA VAL A 59 -0.84 -4.25 8.85
C VAL A 59 -2.02 -5.20 8.80
N ASN A 60 -2.98 -5.01 9.71
CA ASN A 60 -4.23 -5.75 9.75
C ASN A 60 -5.35 -4.90 9.14
N ILE A 61 -5.99 -5.41 8.10
CA ILE A 61 -7.04 -4.71 7.36
C ILE A 61 -8.34 -5.51 7.49
N THR A 62 -9.38 -4.90 8.03
CA THR A 62 -10.72 -5.51 8.07
C THR A 62 -11.35 -5.47 6.68
N VAL A 63 -11.74 -6.64 6.18
CA VAL A 63 -12.43 -6.83 4.91
C VAL A 63 -13.88 -7.23 5.19
N PRO A 64 -14.87 -6.53 4.62
CA PRO A 64 -16.28 -6.86 4.83
C PRO A 64 -16.65 -8.23 4.24
N ALA A 65 -17.73 -8.81 4.74
CA ALA A 65 -18.30 -10.04 4.20
C ALA A 65 -18.73 -9.90 2.73
N SER A 66 -18.71 -11.02 2.02
CA SER A 66 -19.07 -11.13 0.60
C SER A 66 -18.26 -10.19 -0.31
N ALA A 67 -16.99 -9.97 0.01
CA ALA A 67 -16.09 -9.12 -0.77
C ALA A 67 -14.94 -9.92 -1.40
N THR A 68 -14.56 -9.53 -2.61
CA THR A 68 -13.33 -10.02 -3.26
C THR A 68 -12.28 -8.94 -3.20
N VAL A 69 -11.10 -9.24 -2.71
CA VAL A 69 -9.92 -8.39 -2.80
C VAL A 69 -8.99 -8.95 -3.86
N SER A 70 -8.55 -8.11 -4.77
CA SER A 70 -7.63 -8.51 -5.86
C SER A 70 -6.53 -7.49 -6.12
N HIS A 71 -6.67 -6.25 -5.67
CA HIS A 71 -5.70 -5.17 -5.88
C HIS A 71 -5.55 -4.30 -4.63
N TYR A 72 -4.50 -3.48 -4.60
CA TYR A 72 -4.24 -2.49 -3.57
C TYR A 72 -3.82 -1.15 -4.18
N SER A 73 -3.99 -0.08 -3.41
CA SER A 73 -3.40 1.23 -3.66
C SER A 73 -2.70 1.77 -2.41
N LEU A 74 -1.60 2.48 -2.62
CA LEU A 74 -0.76 3.10 -1.59
C LEU A 74 -0.81 4.62 -1.73
N TRP A 75 -0.93 5.31 -0.61
CA TRP A 75 -1.15 6.75 -0.56
C TRP A 75 -0.18 7.42 0.41
N ASP A 76 0.29 8.61 0.06
CA ASP A 76 1.11 9.43 0.94
C ASP A 76 0.27 10.26 1.93
N ALA A 77 0.96 11.01 2.80
CA ALA A 77 0.34 11.86 3.81
C ALA A 77 -0.48 13.04 3.24
N ASN A 78 -0.40 13.31 1.93
CA ASN A 78 -1.14 14.36 1.25
C ASN A 78 -2.35 13.82 0.46
N ASP A 79 -2.79 12.60 0.78
CA ASP A 79 -3.87 11.89 0.06
C ASP A 79 -3.59 11.75 -1.44
N LYS A 80 -2.32 11.61 -1.83
CA LYS A 80 -1.94 11.30 -3.20
C LYS A 80 -1.60 9.83 -3.34
N CYS A 81 -2.20 9.17 -4.33
CA CYS A 81 -1.84 7.80 -4.69
C CYS A 81 -0.42 7.78 -5.28
N VAL A 82 0.47 7.01 -4.66
CA VAL A 82 1.87 6.86 -5.05
C VAL A 82 2.14 5.54 -5.77
N ALA A 83 1.33 4.51 -5.53
CA ALA A 83 1.45 3.21 -6.20
C ALA A 83 0.13 2.43 -6.18
N THR A 84 -0.05 1.58 -7.18
CA THR A 84 -1.12 0.58 -7.25
C THR A 84 -0.53 -0.76 -7.62
N GLY A 85 -1.22 -1.85 -7.30
CA GLY A 85 -0.75 -3.19 -7.67
C GLY A 85 -1.82 -4.26 -7.54
N ALA A 86 -1.63 -5.35 -8.28
CA ALA A 86 -2.44 -6.55 -8.16
C ALA A 86 -1.87 -7.46 -7.06
N LEU A 87 -2.75 -8.13 -6.31
CA LEU A 87 -2.37 -9.24 -5.46
C LEU A 87 -2.02 -10.44 -6.34
N SER A 88 -1.05 -11.24 -5.89
CA SER A 88 -0.64 -12.47 -6.60
C SER A 88 -1.79 -13.47 -6.76
N LYS A 89 -2.75 -13.45 -5.84
CA LYS A 89 -3.98 -14.23 -5.89
C LYS A 89 -5.14 -13.42 -5.30
N PRO A 90 -6.25 -13.22 -6.04
CA PRO A 90 -7.46 -12.67 -5.48
C PRO A 90 -8.01 -13.53 -4.32
N GLN A 91 -8.54 -12.88 -3.30
CA GLN A 91 -9.11 -13.52 -2.12
C GLN A 91 -10.58 -13.11 -1.95
N PHE A 92 -11.45 -14.10 -1.81
CA PHE A 92 -12.86 -13.88 -1.47
C PHE A 92 -13.07 -14.11 0.04
N PHE A 93 -13.77 -13.17 0.66
CA PHE A 93 -14.16 -13.19 2.07
C PHE A 93 -15.66 -13.47 2.14
N ALA A 94 -16.05 -14.69 2.51
CA ALA A 94 -17.46 -15.06 2.66
C ALA A 94 -18.11 -14.34 3.86
N GLU A 95 -17.35 -14.22 4.95
CA GLU A 95 -17.67 -13.48 6.17
C GLU A 95 -16.67 -12.34 6.37
N GLU A 96 -16.94 -11.43 7.30
CA GLU A 96 -15.96 -10.40 7.68
C GLU A 96 -14.67 -11.07 8.17
N GLY A 97 -13.52 -10.59 7.69
CA GLY A 97 -12.23 -11.16 8.03
C GLY A 97 -11.10 -10.14 8.04
N ILE A 98 -9.92 -10.58 8.47
CA ILE A 98 -8.72 -9.75 8.51
C ILE A 98 -7.78 -10.18 7.38
N TYR A 99 -7.38 -9.23 6.55
CA TYR A 99 -6.27 -9.38 5.63
C TYR A 99 -4.99 -8.86 6.31
N VAL A 100 -3.96 -9.70 6.36
CA VAL A 100 -2.70 -9.39 7.06
C VAL A 100 -1.61 -9.13 6.03
N ILE A 101 -0.96 -7.98 6.11
CA ILE A 101 0.22 -7.64 5.32
C ILE A 101 1.44 -7.82 6.21
N SER A 102 2.17 -8.92 6.00
CA SER A 102 3.31 -9.31 6.83
C SER A 102 4.64 -8.69 6.39
N SER A 103 4.73 -8.16 5.17
CA SER A 103 5.88 -7.39 4.68
C SER A 103 5.52 -6.63 3.41
N VAL A 104 5.83 -5.33 3.35
CA VAL A 104 5.90 -4.56 2.10
C VAL A 104 7.36 -4.15 1.91
N SER A 105 8.01 -4.69 0.87
CA SER A 105 9.40 -4.43 0.51
C SER A 105 9.51 -3.83 -0.88
#